data_AF-A0A7V5U0F1-F1
#
_entry.id   AF-A0A7V5U0F1-F1
#
_cell.length_a   1.000
_cell.length_b   1.000
_cell.length_c   1.000
_cell.angle_alpha   90.00
_cell.angle_beta   90.00
_cell.angle_gamma   90.00
#
_symmetry.space_group_name_H-M   'P 1'
#
loop_
_entity.id
_entity.type
_entity.pdbx_description
1 polymer ?
#
loop_
_entity_poly.entity_id
_entity_poly.type
_entity_poly.pdbx_seq_one_letter_code
_entity_poly.pdbx_strand_id
1 'polypeptide(L)' 'MAEIKFEKALERLQEIVEKLEEGNIDIEKSLEFYEEGIGLIKQCSSKLKKIENKIALLNEIDGDEST' A
#
# COMPACT_ATOMS: atom_id res chain seq x y z
N MET A 1 -12.29 -9.69 6.33
CA MET A 1 -11.48 -9.64 5.09
C MET A 1 -10.02 -9.71 5.51
N ALA A 2 -9.24 -10.63 4.94
CA ALA A 2 -7.83 -10.76 5.27
C ALA A 2 -7.06 -9.54 4.73
N GLU A 3 -6.51 -8.72 5.62
CA GLU A 3 -5.67 -7.59 5.23
C GLU A 3 -4.33 -8.15 4.70
N ILE A 4 -3.99 -7.85 3.45
CA ILE A 4 -2.69 -8.25 2.88
C ILE A 4 -1.59 -7.50 3.65
N LYS A 5 -0.49 -8.19 3.96
CA LYS A 5 0.68 -7.57 4.58
C LYS A 5 1.28 -6.52 3.63
N PHE A 6 1.87 -5.46 4.18
CA PHE A 6 2.41 -4.36 3.36
C PHE A 6 3.41 -4.87 2.32
N GLU A 7 4.32 -5.74 2.75
CA GLU A 7 5.35 -6.34 1.91
C GLU A 7 4.74 -7.17 0.77
N LYS A 8 3.65 -7.89 1.06
CA LYS A 8 2.94 -8.70 0.06
C LYS A 8 2.17 -7.85 -0.93
N ALA A 9 1.58 -6.73 -0.47
CA ALA A 9 0.91 -5.79 -1.35
C ALA A 9 1.91 -5.08 -2.28
N LEU A 10 3.11 -4.77 -1.77
CA LEU A 10 4.18 -4.17 -2.55
C LEU A 10 4.77 -5.15 -3.59
N GLU A 11 5.04 -6.39 -3.19
CA GLU A 11 5.49 -7.47 -4.08
C GLU A 11 4.48 -7.68 -5.22
N ARG A 12 3.19 -7.73 -4.88
CA ARG A 12 2.14 -7.87 -5.90
C ARG A 12 2.06 -6.67 -6.84
N LEU A 13 2.25 -5.46 -6.33
CA LEU A 13 2.28 -4.26 -7.17
C LEU A 13 3.45 -4.29 -8.17
N GLN A 14 4.62 -4.80 -7.76
CA GLN A 14 5.76 -5.00 -8.65
C GLN A 14 5.45 -6.02 -9.75
N GLU A 15 4.88 -7.17 -9.41
CA GLU A 15 4.44 -8.16 -10.41
C GLU A 15 3.45 -7.58 -11.42
N ILE A 16 2.53 -6.73 -10.97
CA ILE A 16 1.56 -6.06 -11.83
C ILE A 16 2.27 -5.11 -12.81
N VAL A 17 3.23 -4.32 -12.32
CA VAL A 17 4.02 -3.40 -13.16
C VAL A 17 4.80 -4.18 -14.21
N GLU A 18 5.51 -5.23 -13.81
CA GLU A 18 6.26 -6.10 -14.74
C GLU A 18 5.36 -6.65 -15.84
N LYS A 19 4.18 -7.16 -15.47
CA LYS A 19 3.18 -7.65 -16.42
C LYS A 19 2.70 -6.58 -17.39
N LEU A 20 2.39 -5.38 -16.90
CA LEU A 20 1.95 -4.27 -17.74
C LEU A 20 3.06 -3.81 -18.71
N GLU A 21 4.34 -3.91 -18.30
CA GLU A 21 5.51 -3.56 -19.12
C GLU A 21 5.84 -4.62 -20.18
N GLU A 22 5.50 -5.90 -19.98
CA GLU A 22 5.69 -6.98 -20.97
C GLU A 22 4.94 -6.72 -22.30
N GLY A 23 3.93 -5.83 -22.30
CA GLY A 23 3.31 -5.28 -23.51
C GLY A 23 2.47 -6.26 -24.35
N ASN A 24 2.38 -7.53 -23.98
CA ASN A 24 1.59 -8.56 -24.65
C ASN A 24 0.34 -8.96 -23.86
N ILE A 25 -0.19 -8.03 -23.08
CA ILE A 25 -1.37 -8.23 -22.23
C ILE A 25 -2.61 -7.67 -22.93
N ASP A 26 -3.69 -8.44 -22.85
CA ASP A 26 -4.99 -8.04 -23.36
C ASP A 26 -5.52 -6.79 -22.62
N ILE A 27 -6.28 -5.94 -23.32
CA ILE A 27 -6.82 -4.71 -22.76
C ILE A 27 -7.69 -4.98 -21.52
N GLU A 28 -8.50 -6.04 -21.53
CA GLU A 28 -9.35 -6.41 -20.39
C GLU A 28 -8.49 -6.78 -19.17
N LYS A 29 -7.45 -7.59 -19.37
CA LYS A 29 -6.49 -7.93 -18.30
C LYS A 29 -5.69 -6.73 -17.81
N SER A 30 -5.35 -5.81 -18.71
CA SER A 30 -4.65 -4.57 -18.34
C SER A 30 -5.51 -3.72 -17.41
N LEU A 31 -6.82 -3.67 -17.67
CA LEU A 31 -7.78 -2.98 -16.81
C LEU A 31 -7.91 -3.67 -15.44
N GLU A 32 -8.00 -5.00 -15.41
CA GLU A 32 -8.02 -5.77 -14.15
C GLU A 32 -6.77 -5.50 -13.30
N PHE A 33 -5.58 -5.54 -13.91
CA PHE A 33 -4.33 -5.25 -13.22
C PHE A 33 -4.24 -3.80 -12.74
N TYR A 34 -4.79 -2.86 -13.50
CA TYR A 34 -4.86 -1.47 -13.09
C TYR A 34 -5.77 -1.28 -11.86
N GLU A 35 -6.97 -1.86 -11.87
CA GLU A 35 -7.89 -1.82 -10.73
C GLU A 35 -7.29 -2.47 -9.49
N GLU A 36 -6.65 -3.64 -9.67
CA GLU A 36 -5.93 -4.34 -8.59
C GLU A 36 -4.83 -3.45 -8.01
N GLY A 37 -4.00 -2.85 -8.88
CA GLY A 37 -2.91 -1.96 -8.47
C GLY A 37 -3.39 -0.76 -7.67
N ILE A 38 -4.46 -0.09 -8.11
CA ILE A 38 -5.07 1.03 -7.36
C ILE A 38 -5.58 0.56 -5.99
N GLY A 39 -6.16 -0.63 -5.91
CA GLY A 39 -6.59 -1.24 -4.65
C GLY A 39 -5.43 -1.45 -3.69
N LEU A 40 -4.32 -2.01 -4.18
CA LEU A 40 -3.11 -2.27 -3.40
C LEU A 40 -2.46 -0.96 -2.91
N ILE A 41 -2.35 0.05 -3.78
CA ILE A 41 -1.81 1.37 -3.42
C ILE A 41 -2.63 1.98 -2.28
N LYS A 42 -3.97 1.97 -2.37
CA LYS A 42 -4.84 2.50 -1.31
C LYS A 42 -4.63 1.76 0.02
N GLN A 43 -4.46 0.45 -0.01
CA GLN A 43 -4.19 -0.34 1.20
C GLN A 43 -2.84 0.02 1.82
N CYS A 44 -1.79 0.10 1.00
CA CYS A 44 -0.45 0.51 1.45
C CYS A 44 -0.47 1.91 2.08
N SER A 45 -1.06 2.91 1.40
CA SER A 45 -1.16 4.27 1.91
C SER A 45 -1.95 4.34 3.21
N SER A 46 -3.06 3.59 3.33
CA SER A 46 -3.85 3.54 4.57
C SER A 46 -3.03 2.99 5.74
N LYS A 47 -2.23 1.95 5.48
CA LYS A 47 -1.38 1.31 6.49
C LYS A 47 -0.25 2.22 6.95
N LEU A 48 0.44 2.87 6.02
CA LEU A 48 1.47 3.85 6.34
C LEU A 48 0.89 4.99 7.19
N LYS A 49 -0.26 5.54 6.79
CA LYS A 49 -0.92 6.61 7.54
C LYS A 49 -1.29 6.20 8.97
N LYS A 50 -1.74 4.96 9.18
CA LYS A 50 -1.99 4.42 10.54
C LYS A 50 -0.71 4.36 11.37
N ILE A 51 0.40 3.98 10.77
CA ILE A 51 1.71 3.92 11.45
C ILE A 51 2.20 5.33 11.78
N GLU A 52 2.14 6.26 10.83
CA GLU A 52 2.50 7.67 11.03
C GLU A 52 1.70 8.30 12.17
N ASN A 53 0.38 8.11 12.19
CA ASN A 53 -0.48 8.59 13.28
C ASN A 53 -0.09 8.00 14.64
N LYS A 54 0.28 6.71 14.67
CA LYS A 54 0.71 6.06 15.91
C LYS A 54 2.03 6.62 16.40
N ILE A 55 2.97 6.90 15.51
CA ILE A 55 4.26 7.54 15.84
C ILE A 55 4.03 8.97 16.34
N ALA A 56 3.17 9.74 15.68
CA ALA A 56 2.83 11.10 16.09
C ALA A 56 2.25 11.12 17.52
N LEU A 57 1.29 10.24 17.82
CA LEU A 57 0.73 10.13 19.16
C LEU A 57 1.78 9.77 20.22
N LEU A 58 2.70 8.85 19.91
CA LEU A 58 3.78 8.49 20.83
C LEU A 58 4.71 9.67 21.11
N ASN A 59 5.05 10.46 20.09
CA ASN A 59 5.87 11.66 20.25
C ASN A 59 5.15 12.78 21.03
N GLU A 60 3.84 12.91 20.89
CA GLU A 60 3.04 13.86 21.68
C GLU A 60 3.00 13.45 23.17
N ILE A 61 2.92 12.15 23.47
CA ILE A 61 2.93 11.63 24.85
C ILE A 61 4.30 11.84 25.51
N ASP A 62 5.40 11.62 24.78
CA ASP A 62 6.77 11.80 25.31
C ASP A 62 7.10 13.29 25.62
N GLY A 63 6.40 14.22 24.98
CA GLY A 63 6.56 15.67 25.18
C GLY A 63 5.87 16.25 26.42
N ASP A 64 5.02 15.47 27.11
CA ASP A 64 4.19 15.96 28.23
C ASP A 64 4.78 15.61 29.62
N GLU A 65 5.79 14.72 29.71
CA GLU A 65 6.45 14.35 30.98
C GLU A 65 7.59 15.31 31.42
N SER A 66 7.76 16.46 30.75
CA SER A 66 8.80 17.45 31.09
C SER A 66 8.30 18.73 31.78
N THR A 67 7.09 18.74 32.36
CA THR A 67 6.62 19.83 33.24
C THR A 67 6.44 19.37 34.68
#